data_AF-A0A6B3GZA7-F1
#
_entry.id   AF-A0A6B3GZA7-F1
#
_cell.length_a   1.000
_cell.length_b   1.000
_cell.length_c   1.000
_cell.angle_alpha   90.00
_cell.angle_beta   90.00
_cell.angle_gamma   90.00
#
_symmetry.space_group_name_H-M   'P 1'
#
loop_
_entity.id
_entity.type
_entity.pdbx_description
1 polymer ?
#
loop_
_entity_poly.entity_id
_entity_poly.type
_entity_poly.pdbx_seq_one_letter_code
_entity_poly.pdbx_strand_id
1 'polypeptide(L)' 'DKITLPLAPLVAACGAAVPQLSGRGLGHTGGTLDKLESIPGWRAHLSNAEMLNVLDTTGAVICAAGDGLAPADKKLYAL' A
#
# COMPACT_ATOMS: atom_id res chain seq x y z
N ASP A 1 4.39 -11.62 -6.33
CA ASP A 1 3.11 -12.20 -5.86
C ASP A 1 1.98 -11.15 -5.93
N LYS A 2 0.71 -11.58 -6.00
CA LYS A 2 -0.47 -10.72 -6.18
C LYS A 2 -1.55 -10.86 -5.10
N ILE A 3 -1.30 -11.60 -4.02
CA ILE A 3 -2.33 -11.92 -3.01
C ILE A 3 -2.91 -10.68 -2.33
N THR A 4 -2.12 -9.62 -2.12
CA THR A 4 -2.59 -8.37 -1.50
C THR A 4 -3.79 -7.76 -2.23
N LEU A 5 -3.86 -7.88 -3.56
CA LEU A 5 -4.90 -7.25 -4.38
C LEU A 5 -6.32 -7.78 -4.09
N PRO A 6 -6.57 -9.10 -4.10
CA PRO A 6 -7.87 -9.64 -3.67
C PRO A 6 -8.02 -9.69 -2.14
N LEU A 7 -6.93 -9.84 -1.38
CA LEU A 7 -7.03 -10.03 0.07
C LEU A 7 -7.50 -8.77 0.81
N ALA A 8 -6.98 -7.59 0.43
CA ALA A 8 -7.34 -6.34 1.09
C ALA A 8 -8.86 -6.04 1.04
N PRO A 9 -9.53 -6.05 -0.14
CA PRO A 9 -10.98 -5.85 -0.19
C PRO A 9 -11.77 -7.01 0.42
N LEU A 10 -11.28 -8.25 0.36
CA LEU A 10 -11.96 -9.40 0.99
C LEU A 10 -12.04 -9.23 2.52
N VAL A 11 -10.92 -8.88 3.16
CA VAL A 11 -10.85 -8.68 4.61
C VAL A 11 -11.66 -7.45 5.02
N ALA A 12 -11.62 -6.36 4.23
CA ALA A 12 -12.46 -5.19 4.46
C ALA A 12 -13.97 -5.51 4.35
N ALA A 13 -14.37 -6.33 3.39
CA ALA A 13 -15.76 -6.78 3.26
C ALA A 13 -16.23 -7.63 4.45
N CYS A 14 -15.30 -8.25 5.19
CA CYS A 14 -15.57 -8.93 6.45
C CYS A 14 -15.59 -8.00 7.68
N GLY A 15 -15.46 -6.69 7.50
CA GLY A 15 -15.57 -5.68 8.56
C GLY A 15 -14.26 -5.33 9.29
N ALA A 16 -13.12 -5.84 8.82
CA ALA A 16 -11.83 -5.50 9.40
C ALA A 16 -11.17 -4.30 8.68
N ALA A 17 -10.44 -3.48 9.44
CA ALA A 17 -9.65 -2.38 8.89
C ALA A 17 -8.31 -2.90 8.32
N VAL A 18 -7.97 -2.53 7.08
CA VAL A 18 -6.74 -2.98 6.40
C VAL A 18 -5.85 -1.79 6.00
N PRO A 19 -5.01 -1.26 6.90
CA PRO A 19 -4.01 -0.23 6.59
C PRO A 19 -2.71 -0.86 6.07
N GLN A 20 -2.70 -1.28 4.80
CA GLN A 20 -1.56 -1.99 4.22
C GLN A 20 -0.51 -1.03 3.67
N LEU A 21 0.70 -1.11 4.21
CA LEU A 21 1.88 -0.48 3.61
C LEU A 21 2.55 -1.46 2.65
N SER A 22 2.89 -0.99 1.46
CA SER A 22 3.44 -1.83 0.39
C SER A 22 4.67 -1.21 -0.25
N GLY A 23 5.53 -2.08 -0.78
CA GLY A 23 6.74 -1.70 -1.50
C GLY A 23 6.60 -1.86 -3.02
N ARG A 24 7.62 -1.35 -3.70
CA ARG A 24 7.89 -1.57 -5.12
C ARG A 24 8.67 -2.86 -5.33
N GLY A 25 8.83 -3.27 -6.58
CA GLY A 25 9.65 -4.40 -6.95
C GLY A 25 11.14 -4.14 -6.74
N LEU A 26 11.89 -5.22 -6.50
CA LEU A 26 13.34 -5.22 -6.44
C LEU A 26 13.87 -6.41 -7.25
N GLY A 27 14.85 -6.14 -8.13
CA GLY A 27 15.38 -7.14 -9.05
C GLY A 27 14.30 -7.76 -9.94
N HIS A 28 14.19 -9.09 -9.92
CA HIS A 28 13.22 -9.83 -10.74
C HIS A 28 11.80 -9.92 -10.12
N THR A 29 11.60 -9.37 -8.92
CA THR A 29 10.30 -9.45 -8.23
C THR A 29 9.51 -8.16 -8.41
N GLY A 30 8.23 -8.26 -8.78
CA GLY A 30 7.34 -7.11 -8.93
C GLY A 30 6.60 -6.76 -7.63
N GLY A 31 6.55 -5.47 -7.28
CA GLY A 31 5.92 -4.96 -6.06
C GLY A 31 4.40 -4.86 -6.14
N THR A 32 3.74 -4.65 -5.01
CA THR A 32 2.28 -4.41 -4.99
C THR A 32 1.96 -3.03 -5.56
N LEU A 33 2.79 -2.02 -5.24
CA LEU A 33 2.59 -0.65 -5.73
C LEU A 33 2.67 -0.57 -7.26
N ASP A 34 3.66 -1.23 -7.87
CA ASP A 34 3.84 -1.20 -9.33
C ASP A 34 2.63 -1.81 -10.07
N LYS A 35 1.97 -2.80 -9.46
CA LYS A 35 0.76 -3.40 -10.01
C LYS A 35 -0.42 -2.44 -9.93
N LEU A 36 -0.57 -1.72 -8.82
CA LEU A 36 -1.67 -0.76 -8.64
C LEU A 36 -1.49 0.49 -9.50
N GLU A 37 -0.26 0.93 -9.74
CA GLU A 37 0.05 2.04 -10.66
C GLU A 37 -0.25 1.74 -12.13
N SER A 38 -0.53 0.48 -12.49
CA SER A 38 -1.09 0.16 -13.81
C SER A 38 -2.52 0.71 -13.99
N ILE A 39 -3.19 1.11 -12.90
CA ILE A 39 -4.50 1.76 -12.91
C ILE A 39 -4.30 3.27 -13.14
N PRO A 40 -4.79 3.85 -14.26
CA PRO A 40 -4.62 5.27 -14.55
C PRO A 40 -5.18 6.17 -13.43
N GLY A 41 -4.37 7.12 -12.97
CA GLY A 41 -4.75 8.08 -11.93
C GLY A 41 -4.62 7.55 -10.49
N TRP A 42 -4.24 6.29 -10.29
CA TRP A 42 -3.96 5.76 -8.96
C TRP A 42 -2.67 6.36 -8.38
N ARG A 43 -2.64 6.57 -7.05
CA ARG A 43 -1.50 7.18 -6.34
C ARG A 43 -1.07 6.31 -5.16
N ALA A 44 0.23 5.98 -5.10
CA ALA A 44 0.82 5.24 -3.98
C ALA A 44 1.05 6.11 -2.72
N HIS A 45 1.40 7.38 -2.92
CA HIS A 45 1.77 8.28 -1.84
C HIS A 45 0.55 9.07 -1.36
N LEU A 46 0.20 8.86 -0.09
CA LEU A 46 -0.87 9.54 0.61
C LEU A 46 -0.31 10.21 1.87
N SER A 47 -0.87 11.35 2.24
CA SER A 47 -0.72 11.89 3.58
C SER A 47 -1.42 11.00 4.62
N ASN A 48 -1.05 11.13 5.89
CA ASN A 48 -1.72 10.40 6.97
C ASN A 48 -3.24 10.68 7.01
N ALA A 49 -3.64 11.93 6.74
CA ALA A 49 -5.05 12.31 6.70
C ALA A 49 -5.79 11.64 5.53
N GLU A 50 -5.20 11.60 4.33
CA GLU A 50 -5.79 10.88 3.19
C GLU A 50 -5.88 9.37 3.46
N MET A 51 -4.84 8.78 4.06
CA MET A 51 -4.81 7.36 4.42
C MET A 51 -5.96 7.01 5.38
N LEU A 52 -6.13 7.79 6.45
CA LEU A 52 -7.21 7.60 7.41
C LEU A 52 -8.58 7.77 6.75
N ASN A 53 -8.76 8.80 5.92
CA ASN A 53 -10.02 9.02 5.21
C ASN A 53 -10.38 7.86 4.27
N VAL A 54 -9.41 7.30 3.54
CA VAL A 54 -9.66 6.11 2.71
C VAL A 54 -10.04 4.92 3.59
N LEU A 55 -9.29 4.66 4.67
CA LEU A 55 -9.56 3.56 5.58
C LEU A 55 -10.96 3.65 6.19
N ASP A 56 -11.39 4.84 6.61
CA ASP A 56 -12.73 5.09 7.18
C ASP A 56 -13.85 4.91 6.16
N THR A 57 -13.60 5.27 4.89
CA THR A 57 -14.64 5.25 3.84
C THR A 57 -14.75 3.90 3.14
N THR A 58 -13.66 3.13 3.04
CA THR A 58 -13.62 1.87 2.26
C THR A 58 -13.26 0.64 3.08
N GLY A 59 -12.75 0.80 4.31
CA GLY A 59 -12.23 -0.28 5.15
C GLY A 59 -10.82 -0.77 4.79
N ALA A 60 -10.25 -0.35 3.65
CA ALA A 60 -8.91 -0.76 3.24
C ALA A 60 -8.16 0.35 2.48
N VAL A 61 -6.87 0.48 2.77
CA VAL A 61 -5.94 1.33 2.03
C VAL A 61 -4.66 0.56 1.75
N ILE A 62 -4.15 0.67 0.52
CA ILE A 62 -2.82 0.21 0.14
C ILE A 62 -2.03 1.44 -0.27
N CYS A 63 -0.94 1.74 0.43
CA CYS A 63 -0.09 2.90 0.12
C CYS A 63 1.40 2.60 0.35
N ALA A 64 2.25 3.50 -0.14
CA ALA A 64 3.67 3.46 0.16
C ALA A 64 3.92 3.81 1.64
N ALA A 65 4.97 3.24 2.24
CA ALA A 65 5.42 3.67 3.56
C ALA A 65 5.83 5.16 3.52
N GLY A 66 5.27 5.95 4.43
CA GLY A 66 5.61 7.37 4.59
C GLY A 66 7.02 7.55 5.18
N ASP A 67 7.57 8.77 5.03
CA ASP A 67 8.95 9.09 5.44
C ASP A 67 9.22 8.97 6.95
N GLY A 68 8.16 8.95 7.77
CA GLY A 68 8.25 8.84 9.23
C GLY A 68 8.24 7.41 9.77
N LEU A 69 7.96 6.40 8.95
CA LEU A 69 7.90 5.01 9.41
C LEU A 69 9.16 4.25 9.00
N ALA A 70 9.88 3.70 9.98
CA ALA A 70 11.08 2.88 9.79
C ALA A 70 12.11 3.50 8.79
N PRO A 71 12.64 4.71 9.04
CA PRO A 71 13.49 5.44 8.10
C PRO A 71 14.80 4.72 7.75
N ALA A 72 15.28 3.83 8.61
CA ALA A 72 16.44 2.97 8.35
C ALA A 72 16.12 1.88 7.31
N ASP A 73 14.94 1.25 7.40
CA ASP A 73 14.50 0.21 6.47
C ASP A 73 14.33 0.76 5.05
N LYS A 74 13.74 1.97 4.92
CA LYS A 74 13.63 2.66 3.63
C LYS A 74 14.98 2.89 2.95
N LYS A 75 16.00 3.31 3.70
CA LYS A 75 17.35 3.54 3.15
C LYS A 75 18.00 2.23 2.72
N LEU A 76 17.85 1.17 3.51
CA LEU A 76 18.37 -0.16 3.18
C LEU A 76 17.66 -0.77 1.96
N TYR A 77 16.36 -0.53 1.80
CA TYR A 77 15.57 -1.02 0.67
C TYR A 77 15.94 -0.35 -0.67
N ALA A 78 16.49 0.87 -0.62
CA ALA A 78 16.85 1.64 -1.81
C ALA A 78 18.32 1.48 -2.25
N LEU A 79 19.15 0.82 -1.45
CA LEU A 79 20.54 0.48 -1.77
C LEU A 79 20.59 -0.79 -2.63
#